data_AF-A0A7S2Z970-F1
#
_entry.id   AF-A0A7S2Z970-F1
#
_cell.length_a   1.000
_cell.length_b   1.000
_cell.length_c   1.000
_cell.angle_alpha   90.00
_cell.angle_beta   90.00
_cell.angle_gamma   90.00
#
_symmetry.space_group_name_H-M   'P 1'
#
loop_
_entity.id
_entity.type
_entity.pdbx_description
1 polymer ?
#
loop_
_entity_poly.entity_id
_entity_poly.type
_entity_poly.pdbx_seq_one_letter_code
_entity_poly.pdbx_strand_id
1 'polypeptide(L)'
;ALCDAFTRNLSDERALPRIQAPGARVGKGENVGSAGLRGSTSSYACTPWVANYLLRTARDEGVRREVYFKALSSPERNRDILDEILALRQTLARRSSRNGKHNDSLSTPPPHPLDPSAAASYGEHSLRVNSLAKSPVTVKAFLGELSELLEPKAREEYDSLVEFAGRSSRMAPQGGRIQPWNAAFLQQQAKASVVDVDEAFLSNYFPLAGCLQGIKLVLRESFGLECEVSRVEGGPEGESWCQDLHKLTLREREGA
;
A
#
# COMPACT_ATOMS: atom_id res chain seq x y z
N ALA A 1 -21.01 3.58 -8.76
CA ALA A 1 -21.04 2.46 -9.71
C ALA A 1 -19.66 2.14 -10.28
N LEU A 2 -19.04 3.01 -11.08
CA LEU A 2 -17.72 2.73 -11.70
C LEU A 2 -16.60 2.44 -10.70
N CYS A 3 -16.45 3.24 -9.63
CA CYS A 3 -15.44 2.98 -8.60
C CYS A 3 -15.64 1.63 -7.90
N ASP A 4 -16.89 1.25 -7.64
CA ASP A 4 -17.24 -0.02 -7.00
C ASP A 4 -16.97 -1.21 -7.95
N ALA A 5 -17.32 -1.08 -9.24
CA ALA A 5 -16.95 -2.05 -10.26
C ALA A 5 -15.42 -2.21 -10.38
N PHE A 6 -14.66 -1.10 -10.38
CA PHE A 6 -13.20 -1.12 -10.39
C PHE A 6 -12.62 -1.90 -9.20
N THR A 7 -13.12 -1.64 -7.99
CA THR A 7 -12.69 -2.33 -6.77
C THR A 7 -13.07 -3.80 -6.80
N ARG A 8 -14.31 -4.14 -7.15
CA ARG A 8 -14.75 -5.54 -7.27
C ARG A 8 -13.89 -6.33 -8.25
N ASN A 9 -13.51 -5.71 -9.37
CA ASN A 9 -12.65 -6.34 -10.35
C ASN A 9 -11.24 -6.66 -9.82
N LEU A 10 -10.71 -5.86 -8.89
CA LEU A 10 -9.41 -6.08 -8.23
C LEU A 10 -9.49 -7.12 -7.11
N SER A 11 -10.62 -7.20 -6.41
CA SER A 11 -10.82 -8.13 -5.29
C SER A 11 -11.24 -9.54 -5.72
N ASP A 12 -11.56 -9.74 -6.99
CA ASP A 12 -11.98 -11.02 -7.55
C ASP A 12 -10.79 -11.99 -7.68
N GLU A 13 -10.53 -12.77 -6.62
CA GLU A 13 -9.43 -13.74 -6.57
C GLU A 13 -9.49 -14.81 -7.68
N ARG A 14 -10.68 -15.08 -8.24
CA ARG A 14 -10.84 -16.05 -9.33
C ARG A 14 -10.28 -15.54 -10.65
N ALA A 15 -10.31 -14.22 -10.84
CA ALA A 15 -9.77 -13.55 -12.02
C ALA A 15 -8.27 -13.22 -11.89
N LEU A 16 -7.65 -13.44 -10.73
CA LEU A 16 -6.23 -13.18 -10.54
C LEU A 16 -5.36 -14.19 -11.29
N PRO A 17 -4.24 -13.75 -11.91
CA PRO A 17 -3.28 -14.65 -12.50
C PRO A 17 -2.77 -15.68 -11.49
N ARG A 18 -2.57 -16.92 -11.95
CA ARG A 18 -2.00 -18.00 -11.13
C ARG A 18 -0.49 -18.01 -11.25
N ILE A 19 0.22 -18.17 -10.12
CA ILE A 19 1.68 -18.29 -10.05
C ILE A 19 2.02 -19.73 -9.70
N GLN A 20 3.01 -20.30 -10.37
CA GLN A 20 3.60 -21.58 -10.01
C GLN A 20 4.87 -21.31 -9.20
N ALA A 21 4.92 -21.78 -7.95
CA ALA A 21 6.10 -21.63 -7.11
C ALA A 21 6.36 -22.91 -6.30
N PRO A 22 7.64 -23.23 -5.99
CA PRO A 22 7.97 -24.33 -5.09
C PRO A 22 7.27 -24.15 -3.74
N GLY A 23 6.73 -25.23 -3.18
CA GLY A 23 5.90 -25.23 -1.96
C GLY A 23 6.57 -24.65 -0.71
N ALA A 24 6.62 -23.33 -0.59
CA ALA A 24 6.47 -22.65 0.68
C ALA A 24 4.98 -22.74 1.05
N ARG A 25 4.60 -23.15 2.25
CA ARG A 25 3.20 -22.99 2.70
C ARG A 25 2.92 -21.49 2.78
N VAL A 26 2.40 -20.92 1.70
CA VAL A 26 1.94 -19.53 1.62
C VAL A 26 0.55 -19.50 2.26
N GLY A 27 0.49 -19.71 3.57
CA GLY A 27 -0.74 -19.70 4.38
C GLY A 27 -0.94 -18.34 5.06
N LYS A 28 -2.16 -17.80 5.01
CA LYS A 28 -2.57 -16.66 5.84
C LYS A 28 -2.58 -17.12 7.31
N GLY A 29 -1.60 -16.69 8.10
CA GLY A 29 -1.71 -16.67 9.56
C GLY A 29 -0.98 -17.76 10.36
N GLU A 30 -0.12 -18.58 9.77
CA GLU A 30 0.78 -19.45 10.56
C GLU A 30 2.22 -18.95 10.46
N ASN A 31 2.91 -18.89 11.60
CA ASN A 31 4.35 -18.63 11.69
C ASN A 31 5.05 -19.34 10.53
N VAL A 32 5.89 -18.60 9.79
CA VAL A 32 6.74 -19.16 8.73
C VAL A 32 7.85 -19.95 9.42
N GLY A 33 7.44 -21.07 10.01
CA GLY A 33 8.30 -22.12 10.51
C GLY A 33 8.87 -22.87 9.31
N SER A 34 10.19 -22.93 9.30
CA SER A 34 10.99 -23.88 8.54
C SER A 34 10.36 -25.28 8.48
N ALA A 35 9.70 -25.61 7.37
CA ALA A 35 9.39 -27.00 7.02
C ALA A 35 9.22 -27.13 5.51
N GLY A 36 10.29 -27.60 4.86
CA GLY A 36 10.28 -27.93 3.45
C GLY A 36 9.43 -29.17 3.15
N LEU A 37 8.73 -29.13 2.02
CA LEU A 37 8.50 -30.32 1.21
C LEU A 37 9.18 -30.07 -0.13
N ARG A 38 10.37 -30.66 -0.29
CA ARG A 38 11.08 -30.69 -1.58
C ARG A 38 10.16 -31.33 -2.63
N GLY A 39 9.88 -30.61 -3.71
CA GLY A 39 9.46 -31.20 -4.98
C GLY A 39 8.03 -30.95 -5.46
N SER A 40 7.12 -30.34 -4.68
CA SER A 40 5.78 -30.00 -5.19
C SER A 40 5.69 -28.51 -5.59
N THR A 41 5.44 -28.26 -6.87
CA THR A 41 5.07 -26.93 -7.38
C THR A 41 3.61 -26.70 -7.05
N SER A 42 3.30 -25.65 -6.29
CA SER A 42 1.94 -25.27 -5.93
C SER A 42 1.48 -24.06 -6.76
N SER A 43 0.18 -24.01 -7.05
CA SER A 43 -0.44 -22.91 -7.78
C SER A 43 -1.14 -21.95 -6.81
N TYR A 44 -0.71 -20.69 -6.82
CA TYR A 44 -1.26 -19.64 -5.96
C TYR A 44 -1.97 -18.58 -6.79
N ALA A 45 -3.07 -18.03 -6.29
CA ALA A 45 -3.60 -16.77 -6.84
C ALA A 45 -2.62 -15.64 -6.52
N CYS A 46 -2.35 -14.77 -7.50
CA CYS A 46 -1.46 -13.61 -7.35
C CYS A 46 -2.11 -12.49 -6.52
N THR A 47 -2.42 -12.78 -5.25
CA THR A 47 -2.89 -11.80 -4.29
C THR A 47 -1.74 -10.88 -3.87
N PRO A 48 -2.00 -9.64 -3.39
CA PRO A 48 -0.94 -8.73 -2.95
C PRO A 48 0.00 -9.34 -1.90
N TRP A 49 -0.54 -10.16 -1.00
CA TRP A 49 0.25 -10.85 0.01
C TRP A 49 1.17 -11.93 -0.59
N VAL A 50 0.64 -12.80 -1.45
CA VAL A 50 1.43 -13.82 -2.17
C VAL A 50 2.53 -13.16 -2.99
N ALA A 51 2.20 -12.09 -3.72
CA ALA A 51 3.15 -11.37 -4.56
C ALA A 51 4.28 -10.75 -3.72
N ASN A 52 3.94 -10.06 -2.62
CA ASN A 52 4.94 -9.48 -1.73
C ASN A 52 5.85 -10.55 -1.12
N TYR A 53 5.27 -11.65 -0.64
CA TYR A 53 6.02 -12.76 -0.06
C TYR A 53 7.00 -13.38 -1.06
N LEU A 54 6.54 -13.71 -2.27
CA LEU A 54 7.38 -14.37 -3.28
C LEU A 54 8.46 -13.44 -3.83
N LEU A 55 8.19 -12.15 -4.05
CA LEU A 55 9.20 -11.18 -4.47
C LEU A 55 10.32 -10.99 -3.43
N ARG A 56 10.04 -11.31 -2.17
CA ARG A 56 10.95 -11.15 -1.03
C ARG A 56 11.70 -12.43 -0.66
N THR A 57 11.13 -13.60 -0.92
CA THR A 57 11.66 -14.89 -0.43
C THR A 57 12.00 -15.91 -1.53
N ALA A 58 11.41 -15.80 -2.72
CA ALA A 58 11.63 -16.79 -3.78
C ALA A 58 13.07 -16.71 -4.28
N ARG A 59 13.79 -17.84 -4.26
CA ARG A 59 15.19 -17.92 -4.73
C ARG A 59 15.31 -17.92 -6.25
N ASP A 60 14.32 -18.47 -6.94
CA ASP A 60 14.25 -18.51 -8.39
C ASP A 60 13.88 -17.14 -8.96
N GLU A 61 14.74 -16.59 -9.82
CA GLU A 61 14.50 -15.32 -10.50
C GLU A 61 13.33 -15.40 -11.48
N GLY A 62 13.13 -16.53 -12.15
CA GLY A 62 12.02 -16.72 -13.09
C GLY A 62 10.67 -16.55 -12.39
N VAL A 63 10.54 -17.12 -11.18
CA VAL A 63 9.35 -16.94 -10.33
C VAL A 63 9.20 -15.47 -9.94
N ARG A 64 10.25 -14.81 -9.44
CA ARG A 64 10.16 -13.38 -9.07
C ARG A 64 9.74 -12.50 -10.24
N ARG A 65 10.32 -12.72 -11.42
CA ARG A 65 9.99 -11.99 -12.65
C ARG A 65 8.53 -12.21 -13.05
N GLU A 66 8.07 -13.46 -13.03
CA GLU A 66 6.68 -13.81 -13.33
C GLU A 66 5.70 -13.14 -12.36
N VAL A 67 5.97 -13.23 -11.05
CA VAL A 67 5.16 -12.58 -10.01
C VAL A 67 5.11 -11.07 -10.21
N TYR A 68 6.25 -10.42 -10.47
CA TYR A 68 6.32 -8.98 -10.67
C TYR A 68 5.37 -8.50 -11.78
N PHE A 69 5.44 -9.13 -12.95
CA PHE A 69 4.57 -8.76 -14.07
C PHE A 69 3.10 -9.09 -13.82
N LYS A 70 2.80 -10.22 -13.19
CA LYS A 70 1.42 -10.61 -12.86
C LYS A 70 0.80 -9.69 -11.79
N ALA A 71 1.56 -9.30 -10.77
CA ALA A 71 1.09 -8.44 -9.68
C ALA A 71 0.87 -6.99 -10.12
N LEU A 72 1.66 -6.51 -11.10
CA LEU A 72 1.52 -5.17 -11.67
C LEU A 72 0.57 -5.12 -12.87
N SER A 73 -0.05 -6.24 -13.24
CA SER A 73 -1.07 -6.28 -14.28
C SER A 73 -2.45 -6.07 -13.66
N SER A 74 -3.08 -4.95 -13.98
CA SER A 74 -4.50 -4.72 -13.67
C SER A 74 -5.39 -5.52 -14.63
N PRO A 75 -6.57 -6.00 -14.21
CA PRO A 75 -7.55 -6.61 -15.11
C PRO A 75 -7.85 -5.68 -16.30
N GLU A 76 -7.88 -6.23 -17.52
CA GLU A 76 -8.07 -5.41 -18.74
C GLU A 76 -9.37 -4.59 -18.70
N ARG A 77 -10.43 -5.17 -18.14
CA ARG A 77 -11.72 -4.52 -17.86
C ARG A 77 -11.62 -3.21 -17.05
N ASN A 78 -10.56 -3.02 -16.26
CA ASN A 78 -10.37 -1.80 -15.48
C ASN A 78 -9.77 -0.64 -16.27
N ARG A 79 -9.24 -0.88 -17.49
CA ARG A 79 -8.71 0.19 -18.35
C ARG A 79 -9.82 1.14 -18.80
N ASP A 80 -10.87 0.59 -19.40
CA ASP A 80 -12.02 1.38 -19.89
C ASP A 80 -12.74 2.10 -18.74
N ILE A 81 -12.89 1.41 -17.59
CA ILE A 81 -13.47 2.00 -16.38
C ILE A 81 -12.64 3.19 -15.89
N LEU A 82 -11.30 3.08 -15.93
CA LEU A 82 -10.42 4.16 -15.51
C LEU A 82 -10.54 5.37 -16.44
N ASP A 83 -10.56 5.15 -17.76
CA ASP A 83 -10.74 6.22 -18.74
C ASP A 83 -12.08 6.95 -18.54
N GLU A 84 -13.16 6.20 -18.30
CA GLU A 84 -14.47 6.78 -18.00
C GLU A 84 -14.45 7.57 -16.68
N ILE A 85 -13.84 7.03 -15.62
CA ILE A 85 -13.67 7.74 -14.34
C ILE A 85 -12.89 9.05 -14.54
N LEU A 86 -11.82 9.05 -15.33
CA LEU A 86 -11.01 10.24 -15.60
C LEU A 86 -11.81 11.30 -16.38
N ALA A 87 -12.55 10.88 -17.41
CA ALA A 87 -13.40 11.76 -18.20
C ALA A 87 -14.52 12.40 -17.36
N LEU A 88 -15.18 11.61 -16.51
CA LEU A 88 -16.23 12.09 -15.61
C LEU A 88 -15.67 13.04 -14.54
N ARG A 89 -14.49 12.74 -13.98
CA ARG A 89 -13.79 13.62 -13.03
C ARG A 89 -13.43 14.96 -13.65
N GLN A 90 -12.92 14.98 -14.87
CA GLN A 90 -12.64 16.22 -15.59
C GLN A 90 -13.92 17.02 -15.85
N THR A 91 -15.02 16.34 -16.20
CA THR A 91 -16.32 16.97 -16.42
C THR A 91 -16.86 17.60 -15.15
N LEU A 92 -16.77 16.89 -14.02
CA LEU A 92 -17.17 17.39 -12.70
C LEU A 92 -16.37 18.65 -12.30
N ALA A 93 -15.05 18.61 -12.46
CA ALA A 93 -14.18 19.75 -12.13
C ALA A 93 -14.57 21.02 -12.91
N ARG A 94 -14.83 20.88 -14.22
CA ARG A 94 -15.30 21.97 -15.07
C ARG A 94 -16.65 22.52 -14.63
N ARG A 95 -17.60 21.65 -14.26
CA ARG A 95 -18.93 22.08 -13.79
C ARG A 95 -18.86 22.79 -12.45
N SER A 96 -18.08 22.27 -11.50
CA SER A 96 -17.91 22.89 -10.19
C SER A 96 -17.25 24.27 -10.28
N SER A 97 -16.27 24.43 -11.18
CA SER A 97 -15.63 25.73 -11.44
C SER A 97 -16.62 26.77 -12.00
N ARG A 98 -17.54 26.38 -12.88
CA ARG A 98 -18.58 27.28 -13.41
C ARG A 98 -19.59 27.72 -12.34
N ASN A 99 -20.05 26.79 -11.50
CA ASN A 99 -21.04 27.10 -10.46
C ASN A 99 -20.46 27.98 -9.34
N GLY A 100 -19.17 27.90 -9.06
CA GLY A 100 -18.50 28.77 -8.07
C GLY A 100 -18.32 30.23 -8.52
N LYS A 101 -18.46 30.53 -9.82
CA LYS A 101 -18.34 31.90 -10.36
C LYS A 101 -19.64 32.72 -10.29
N HIS A 102 -20.73 32.14 -9.79
CA HIS A 102 -22.02 32.82 -9.69
C HIS A 102 -22.21 33.63 -8.39
N ASN A 103 -21.30 33.55 -7.39
CA ASN A 103 -21.40 34.35 -6.16
C ASN A 103 -20.40 35.52 -6.06
N ASP A 104 -19.31 35.51 -6.84
CA ASP A 104 -18.34 36.62 -6.91
C ASP A 104 -18.58 37.43 -8.20
N SER A 105 -19.70 38.13 -8.24
CA SER A 105 -19.90 39.21 -9.20
C SER A 105 -19.05 40.41 -8.76
N LEU A 106 -17.79 40.45 -9.20
CA LEU A 106 -17.10 41.61 -9.80
C LEU A 106 -15.59 41.28 -9.96
N SER A 107 -15.07 41.49 -11.18
CA SER A 107 -13.64 41.77 -11.49
C SER A 107 -12.71 40.68 -12.02
N THR A 108 -13.17 39.56 -12.58
CA THR A 108 -12.31 38.82 -13.53
C THR A 108 -13.03 38.42 -14.82
N PRO A 109 -12.50 38.79 -16.00
CA PRO A 109 -13.09 38.40 -17.28
C PRO A 109 -13.08 36.87 -17.42
N PRO A 110 -14.07 36.28 -18.12
CA PRO A 110 -14.09 34.86 -18.38
C PRO A 110 -12.83 34.45 -19.16
N PRO A 111 -12.11 33.38 -18.76
CA PRO A 111 -10.94 32.93 -19.48
C PRO A 111 -11.32 32.53 -20.92
N HIS A 112 -10.45 32.85 -21.87
CA HIS A 112 -10.64 32.63 -23.30
C HIS A 112 -10.86 31.12 -23.59
N PRO A 113 -11.76 30.73 -24.52
CA PRO A 113 -12.14 29.32 -24.77
C PRO A 113 -11.02 28.39 -25.25
N LEU A 114 -9.84 28.94 -25.55
CA LEU A 114 -8.70 28.23 -26.15
C LEU A 114 -7.46 28.19 -25.24
N ASP A 115 -7.59 28.54 -23.95
CA ASP A 115 -6.49 28.38 -22.99
C ASP A 115 -6.61 27.01 -22.27
N PRO A 116 -5.86 25.98 -22.69
CA PRO A 116 -5.86 24.68 -22.02
C PRO A 116 -5.30 24.72 -20.59
N SER A 117 -4.62 25.80 -20.19
CA SER A 117 -4.12 25.99 -18.82
C SER A 117 -5.19 26.46 -17.83
N ALA A 118 -6.29 27.02 -18.32
CA ALA A 118 -7.41 27.53 -17.51
C ALA A 118 -8.49 26.46 -17.22
N ALA A 119 -8.34 25.24 -17.75
CA ALA A 119 -9.29 24.17 -17.54
C ALA A 119 -9.11 23.57 -16.13
N ALA A 120 -10.02 23.93 -15.20
CA ALA A 120 -10.08 23.37 -13.85
C ALA A 120 -9.90 21.84 -13.88
N SER A 121 -8.77 21.37 -13.34
CA SER A 121 -8.46 19.95 -13.25
C SER A 121 -9.18 19.32 -12.07
N TYR A 122 -9.40 18.01 -12.10
CA TYR A 122 -9.95 17.32 -10.94
C TYR A 122 -9.05 17.45 -9.70
N GLY A 123 -7.73 17.50 -9.89
CA GLY A 123 -6.79 17.71 -8.78
C GLY A 123 -7.02 19.04 -8.07
N GLU A 124 -7.24 20.12 -8.83
CA GLU A 124 -7.56 21.43 -8.27
C GLU A 124 -8.92 21.44 -7.56
N HIS A 125 -9.94 20.83 -8.17
CA HIS A 125 -11.25 20.68 -7.55
C HIS A 125 -11.18 19.91 -6.21
N SER A 126 -10.45 18.79 -6.18
CA SER A 126 -10.35 17.92 -5.00
C SER A 126 -9.57 18.55 -3.85
N LEU A 127 -8.50 19.29 -4.14
CA LEU A 127 -7.63 19.88 -3.10
C LEU A 127 -8.22 21.14 -2.48
N ARG A 128 -9.07 21.87 -3.21
CA ARG A 128 -9.59 23.17 -2.77
C ARG A 128 -10.44 23.09 -1.50
N VAL A 129 -11.30 22.08 -1.38
CA VAL A 129 -12.33 22.03 -0.32
C VAL A 129 -11.80 21.36 0.95
N ASN A 130 -11.15 20.21 0.84
CA ASN A 130 -10.87 19.32 1.98
C ASN A 130 -9.39 19.01 2.20
N SER A 131 -8.47 19.71 1.52
CA SER A 131 -7.03 19.49 1.71
C SER A 131 -6.34 20.71 2.33
N LEU A 132 -5.31 20.44 3.13
CA LEU A 132 -4.36 21.45 3.63
C LEU A 132 -3.44 21.96 2.51
N ALA A 133 -3.18 21.16 1.48
CA ALA A 133 -2.27 21.53 0.40
C ALA A 133 -2.85 22.60 -0.55
N LYS A 134 -4.19 22.75 -0.58
CA LYS A 134 -5.00 23.73 -1.33
C LYS A 134 -4.86 23.73 -2.87
N SER A 135 -3.68 23.47 -3.43
CA SER A 135 -3.43 23.53 -4.86
C SER A 135 -2.52 22.39 -5.36
N PRO A 136 -2.69 21.91 -6.61
CA PRO A 136 -1.76 20.96 -7.21
C PRO A 136 -0.33 21.50 -7.35
N VAL A 137 -0.16 22.82 -7.46
CA VAL A 137 1.16 23.47 -7.57
C VAL A 137 1.95 23.28 -6.27
N THR A 138 1.30 23.53 -5.13
CA THR A 138 1.88 23.31 -3.79
C THR A 138 2.27 21.85 -3.59
N VAL A 139 1.40 20.91 -4.01
CA VAL A 139 1.70 19.47 -3.93
C VAL A 139 2.93 19.12 -4.79
N LYS A 140 3.00 19.60 -6.03
CA LYS A 140 4.13 19.33 -6.93
C LYS A 140 5.44 19.92 -6.40
N ALA A 141 5.41 21.15 -5.88
CA ALA A 141 6.59 21.79 -5.28
C ALA A 141 7.09 20.98 -4.08
N PHE A 142 6.20 20.64 -3.15
CA PHE A 142 6.54 19.83 -1.97
C PHE A 142 7.14 18.47 -2.34
N LEU A 143 6.52 17.74 -3.29
CA LEU A 143 7.05 16.45 -3.73
C LEU A 143 8.39 16.57 -4.46
N GLY A 144 8.60 17.67 -5.20
CA GLY A 144 9.89 17.98 -5.84
C GLY A 144 10.99 18.21 -4.81
N GLU A 145 10.78 19.12 -3.87
CA GLU A 145 11.73 19.41 -2.78
C GLU A 145 12.04 18.16 -1.94
N LEU A 146 11.02 17.37 -1.60
CA LEU A 146 11.20 16.12 -0.87
C LEU A 146 12.01 15.09 -1.68
N SER A 147 11.80 15.01 -3.00
CA SER A 147 12.56 14.12 -3.87
C SER A 147 14.04 14.51 -3.93
N GLU A 148 14.34 15.80 -4.06
CA GLU A 148 15.73 16.31 -4.06
C GLU A 148 16.42 16.04 -2.72
N LEU A 149 15.70 16.24 -1.60
CA LEU A 149 16.23 15.97 -0.26
C LEU A 149 16.53 14.48 -0.02
N LEU A 150 15.70 13.57 -0.55
CA LEU A 150 15.85 12.13 -0.36
C LEU A 150 16.80 11.47 -1.37
N GLU A 151 17.04 12.10 -2.53
CA GLU A 151 17.91 11.56 -3.59
C GLU A 151 19.29 11.08 -3.10
N PRO A 152 20.08 11.84 -2.32
CA PRO A 152 21.42 11.40 -1.92
C PRO A 152 21.37 10.11 -1.10
N LYS A 153 20.45 10.01 -0.15
CA LYS A 153 20.28 8.82 0.69
C LYS A 153 19.72 7.63 -0.10
N ALA A 154 18.76 7.88 -0.99
CA ALA A 154 18.22 6.83 -1.87
C ALA A 154 19.30 6.27 -2.81
N ARG A 155 20.21 7.12 -3.29
CA ARG A 155 21.35 6.72 -4.12
C ARG A 155 22.36 5.89 -3.32
N GLU A 156 22.72 6.33 -2.11
CA GLU A 156 23.58 5.56 -1.20
C GLU A 156 23.02 4.16 -0.90
N GLU A 157 21.72 4.07 -0.59
CA GLU A 157 21.02 2.79 -0.34
C GLU A 157 21.01 1.91 -1.60
N TYR A 158 20.80 2.51 -2.78
CA TYR A 158 20.80 1.79 -4.05
C TYR A 158 22.19 1.27 -4.43
N ASP A 159 23.23 2.09 -4.29
CA ASP A 159 24.62 1.71 -4.58
C ASP A 159 25.08 0.59 -3.65
N SER A 160 24.75 0.68 -2.35
CA SER A 160 24.99 -0.39 -1.37
C SER A 160 24.31 -1.70 -1.78
N LEU A 161 23.10 -1.61 -2.34
CA LEU A 161 22.35 -2.77 -2.82
C LEU A 161 22.97 -3.37 -4.10
N VAL A 162 23.47 -2.53 -5.00
CA VAL A 162 24.19 -2.93 -6.23
C VAL A 162 25.48 -3.66 -5.87
N GLU A 163 26.26 -3.14 -4.91
CA GLU A 163 27.46 -3.79 -4.40
C GLU A 163 27.13 -5.15 -3.76
N PHE A 164 26.09 -5.20 -2.92
CA PHE A 164 25.64 -6.46 -2.32
C PHE A 164 25.24 -7.49 -3.37
N ALA A 165 24.50 -7.06 -4.41
CA ALA A 165 24.10 -7.92 -5.52
C ALA A 165 25.32 -8.43 -6.32
N GLY A 166 26.34 -7.58 -6.51
CA GLY A 166 27.59 -7.93 -7.21
C GLY A 166 28.39 -9.05 -6.53
N ARG A 167 28.26 -9.23 -5.20
CA ARG A 167 28.89 -10.34 -4.46
C ARG A 167 28.27 -11.70 -4.83
N SER A 168 27.05 -11.71 -5.37
CA SER A 168 26.34 -12.92 -5.78
C SER A 168 26.35 -13.07 -7.30
N SER A 169 27.13 -14.01 -7.83
CA SER A 169 27.29 -14.21 -9.30
C SER A 169 25.96 -14.46 -10.05
N ARG A 170 24.93 -14.97 -9.36
CA ARG A 170 23.59 -15.25 -9.92
C ARG A 170 22.65 -14.04 -9.94
N MET A 171 23.00 -12.96 -9.25
CA MET A 171 22.16 -11.76 -9.11
C MET A 171 22.93 -10.49 -9.50
N ALA A 172 24.05 -10.65 -10.21
CA ALA A 172 24.85 -9.54 -10.67
C ALA A 172 23.97 -8.56 -11.47
N PRO A 173 24.07 -7.24 -11.19
CA PRO A 173 23.32 -6.22 -11.92
C PRO A 173 23.52 -6.35 -13.43
N GLN A 174 22.43 -6.45 -14.19
CA GLN A 174 22.51 -6.45 -15.65
C GLN A 174 22.67 -5.00 -16.13
N GLY A 175 23.79 -4.70 -16.78
CA GLY A 175 24.10 -3.33 -17.21
C GLY A 175 24.25 -2.34 -16.03
N GLY A 176 24.72 -2.82 -14.87
CA GLY A 176 24.88 -1.99 -13.67
C GLY A 176 23.57 -1.62 -12.97
N ARG A 177 22.44 -2.24 -13.34
CA ARG A 177 21.14 -1.98 -12.71
C ARG A 177 20.50 -3.23 -12.12
N ILE A 178 19.85 -3.05 -10.98
CA ILE A 178 19.04 -4.08 -10.35
C ILE A 178 17.72 -4.16 -11.09
N GLN A 179 17.35 -5.37 -11.51
CA GLN A 179 16.04 -5.60 -12.11
C GLN A 179 14.92 -5.39 -11.07
N PRO A 180 13.78 -4.81 -11.43
CA PRO A 180 12.77 -4.40 -10.46
C PRO A 180 12.15 -5.58 -9.69
N TRP A 181 12.11 -6.78 -10.28
CA TRP A 181 11.69 -8.01 -9.61
C TRP A 181 12.72 -8.57 -8.62
N ASN A 182 13.95 -8.06 -8.60
CA ASN A 182 15.02 -8.47 -7.69
C ASN A 182 15.21 -7.49 -6.52
N ALA A 183 14.69 -6.26 -6.60
CA ALA A 183 14.91 -5.22 -5.59
C ALA A 183 14.48 -5.66 -4.18
N ALA A 184 13.23 -6.13 -4.02
CA ALA A 184 12.71 -6.52 -2.71
C ALA A 184 13.43 -7.73 -2.09
N PHE A 185 13.83 -8.70 -2.92
CA PHE A 185 14.62 -9.86 -2.51
C PHE A 185 16.01 -9.44 -2.02
N LEU A 186 16.71 -8.60 -2.79
CA LEU A 186 18.03 -8.11 -2.43
C LEU A 186 17.99 -7.26 -1.16
N GLN A 187 16.98 -6.40 -1.01
CA GLN A 187 16.80 -5.60 0.21
C GLN A 187 16.64 -6.48 1.44
N GLN A 188 15.85 -7.56 1.34
CA GLN A 188 15.69 -8.51 2.44
C GLN A 188 16.99 -9.23 2.77
N GLN A 189 17.74 -9.71 1.76
CA GLN A 189 19.02 -10.38 1.99
C GLN A 189 20.07 -9.44 2.57
N ALA A 190 20.15 -8.20 2.07
CA ALA A 190 21.04 -7.18 2.59
C ALA A 190 20.69 -6.86 4.06
N LYS A 191 19.40 -6.64 4.37
CA LYS A 191 18.92 -6.41 5.74
C LYS A 191 19.30 -7.58 6.67
N ALA A 192 19.06 -8.82 6.25
CA ALA A 192 19.40 -10.01 7.02
C ALA A 192 20.92 -10.19 7.21
N SER A 193 21.74 -9.66 6.31
CA SER A 193 23.20 -9.72 6.44
C SER A 193 23.79 -8.68 7.40
N VAL A 194 23.11 -7.53 7.56
CA VAL A 194 23.56 -6.42 8.43
C VAL A 194 22.98 -6.56 9.83
N VAL A 195 21.74 -7.05 9.92
CA VAL A 195 20.97 -7.11 11.15
C VAL A 195 20.65 -8.56 11.47
N ASP A 196 21.36 -9.13 12.45
CA ASP A 196 21.13 -10.48 12.97
C ASP A 196 19.90 -10.48 13.91
N VAL A 197 18.73 -10.24 13.33
CA VAL A 197 17.46 -10.22 14.04
C VAL A 197 16.55 -11.27 13.43
N ASP A 198 16.26 -12.30 14.21
CA ASP A 198 15.25 -13.29 13.88
C ASP A 198 13.85 -12.72 14.15
N GLU A 199 13.13 -12.38 13.08
CA GLU A 199 11.76 -11.85 13.13
C GLU A 199 10.78 -12.84 13.78
N ALA A 200 11.01 -14.16 13.62
CA ALA A 200 10.20 -15.20 14.25
C ALA A 200 10.52 -15.33 15.75
N PHE A 201 11.75 -15.05 16.17
CA PHE A 201 12.08 -14.94 17.58
C PHE A 201 11.47 -13.68 18.20
N LEU A 202 11.59 -12.53 17.53
CA LEU A 202 11.03 -11.26 17.98
C LEU A 202 9.51 -11.31 18.14
N SER A 203 8.79 -11.99 17.25
CA SER A 203 7.33 -12.07 17.32
C SER A 203 6.84 -12.68 18.64
N ASN A 204 7.63 -13.54 19.29
CA ASN A 204 7.31 -14.09 20.61
C ASN A 204 7.22 -13.03 21.71
N TYR A 205 7.88 -11.87 21.55
CA TYR A 205 7.81 -10.75 22.49
C TYR A 205 6.60 -9.84 22.26
N PHE A 206 5.86 -10.02 21.16
CA PHE A 206 4.69 -9.22 20.80
C PHE A 206 3.39 -10.04 20.74
N PRO A 207 3.03 -10.80 21.80
CA PRO A 207 1.72 -11.45 21.83
C PRO A 207 0.62 -10.39 21.84
N LEU A 208 -0.48 -10.65 21.11
CA LEU A 208 -1.59 -9.69 20.97
C LEU A 208 -2.07 -9.14 22.32
N ALA A 209 -2.21 -10.00 23.33
CA ALA A 209 -2.64 -9.60 24.67
C ALA A 209 -1.68 -8.57 25.30
N GLY A 210 -0.36 -8.76 25.17
CA GLY A 210 0.64 -7.83 25.67
C GLY A 210 0.62 -6.49 24.91
N CYS A 211 0.49 -6.54 23.59
CA CYS A 211 0.36 -5.36 22.75
C CYS A 211 -0.89 -4.53 23.11
N LEU A 212 -2.03 -5.19 23.37
CA LEU A 212 -3.26 -4.52 23.79
C LEU A 212 -3.09 -3.83 25.15
N GLN A 213 -2.37 -4.44 26.10
CA GLN A 213 -2.06 -3.78 27.38
C GLN A 213 -1.15 -2.55 27.18
N GLY A 214 -0.16 -2.65 26.28
CA GLY A 214 0.67 -1.51 25.91
C GLY A 214 -0.15 -0.36 25.31
N ILE A 215 -1.10 -0.66 24.42
CA ILE A 215 -2.01 0.34 23.85
C ILE A 215 -2.85 1.00 24.93
N LYS A 216 -3.41 0.24 25.88
CA LYS A 216 -4.15 0.80 27.02
C LYS A 216 -3.31 1.78 27.82
N LEU A 217 -2.06 1.41 28.12
CA LEU A 217 -1.14 2.28 28.85
C LEU A 217 -0.87 3.58 28.10
N VAL A 218 -0.56 3.52 26.80
CA VAL A 218 -0.32 4.73 26.00
C VAL A 218 -1.56 5.63 25.97
N LEU A 219 -2.76 5.05 25.79
CA LEU A 219 -4.01 5.81 25.80
C LEU A 219 -4.25 6.50 27.15
N ARG A 220 -3.97 5.80 28.25
CA ARG A 220 -4.11 6.34 29.60
C ARG A 220 -3.12 7.46 29.87
N GLU A 221 -1.82 7.23 29.63
CA GLU A 221 -0.78 8.19 30.00
C GLU A 221 -0.74 9.41 29.07
N SER A 222 -1.05 9.24 27.77
CA SER A 222 -0.99 10.33 26.79
C SER A 222 -2.29 11.13 26.68
N PHE A 223 -3.44 10.48 26.92
CA PHE A 223 -4.75 11.09 26.68
C PHE A 223 -5.70 11.03 27.88
N GLY A 224 -5.30 10.43 29.01
CA GLY A 224 -6.18 10.28 30.18
C GLY A 224 -7.38 9.36 29.95
N LEU A 225 -7.32 8.50 28.94
CA LEU A 225 -8.41 7.61 28.56
C LEU A 225 -8.21 6.21 29.14
N GLU A 226 -9.22 5.71 29.84
CA GLU A 226 -9.29 4.33 30.28
C GLU A 226 -9.84 3.45 29.15
N CYS A 227 -9.15 2.35 28.86
CA CYS A 227 -9.47 1.46 27.75
C CYS A 227 -9.75 0.03 28.24
N GLU A 228 -10.96 -0.44 27.97
CA GLU A 228 -11.41 -1.80 28.26
C GLU A 228 -11.50 -2.61 26.96
N VAL A 229 -10.98 -3.85 26.98
CA VAL A 229 -11.04 -4.75 25.82
C VAL A 229 -11.96 -5.91 26.19
N SER A 230 -13.03 -6.11 25.43
CA SER A 230 -13.96 -7.22 25.59
C SER A 230 -14.14 -7.98 24.27
N ARG A 231 -14.61 -9.22 24.34
CA ARG A 231 -15.06 -9.94 23.14
C ARG A 231 -16.47 -9.50 22.80
N VAL A 232 -16.79 -9.43 21.50
CA VAL A 232 -18.15 -9.14 21.07
C VAL A 232 -19.02 -10.39 21.31
N GLU A 233 -20.07 -10.23 22.09
CA GLU A 233 -21.02 -11.31 22.36
C GLU A 233 -22.01 -11.49 21.18
N GLY A 234 -22.43 -12.72 20.92
CA GLY A 234 -23.50 -13.04 19.97
C GLY A 234 -23.09 -13.49 18.56
N GLY A 235 -21.79 -13.54 18.24
CA GLY A 235 -21.34 -14.01 16.91
C GLY A 235 -21.98 -13.23 15.74
N PRO A 236 -22.14 -13.84 14.55
CA PRO A 236 -22.74 -13.21 13.36
C PRO A 236 -24.19 -12.72 13.53
N GLU A 237 -24.89 -13.21 14.56
CA GLU A 237 -26.28 -12.86 14.87
C GLU A 237 -26.38 -11.71 15.89
N GLY A 238 -25.25 -11.32 16.50
CA GLY A 238 -25.12 -10.18 17.39
C GLY A 238 -24.46 -8.96 16.73
N GLU A 239 -23.64 -8.23 17.48
CA GLU A 239 -22.89 -7.06 16.97
C GLU A 239 -21.63 -7.45 16.16
N SER A 240 -21.38 -8.75 15.94
CA SER A 240 -20.17 -9.21 15.25
C SER A 240 -20.44 -9.68 13.84
N TRP A 241 -19.47 -9.47 12.93
CA TRP A 241 -19.45 -10.09 11.60
C TRP A 241 -18.40 -11.21 11.48
N CYS A 242 -17.56 -11.42 12.51
CA CYS A 242 -16.56 -12.49 12.56
C CYS A 242 -16.24 -12.93 14.00
N GLN A 243 -15.65 -14.11 14.18
CA GLN A 243 -15.38 -14.64 15.53
C GLN A 243 -14.16 -13.99 16.21
N ASP A 244 -13.25 -13.42 15.42
CA ASP A 244 -12.00 -12.82 15.91
C ASP A 244 -12.13 -11.33 16.26
N LEU A 245 -13.36 -10.82 16.38
CA LEU A 245 -13.61 -9.40 16.66
C LEU A 245 -13.48 -9.09 18.15
N HIS A 246 -12.65 -8.09 18.46
CA HIS A 246 -12.49 -7.52 19.80
C HIS A 246 -13.11 -6.12 19.87
N LYS A 247 -13.86 -5.83 20.93
CA LYS A 247 -14.47 -4.53 21.22
C LYS A 247 -13.59 -3.76 22.20
N LEU A 248 -13.27 -2.51 21.85
CA LEU A 248 -12.54 -1.60 22.73
C LEU A 248 -13.50 -0.50 23.20
N THR A 249 -13.67 -0.37 24.51
CA THR A 249 -14.47 0.69 25.13
C THR A 249 -13.54 1.71 25.75
N LEU A 250 -13.67 2.97 25.36
CA LEU A 250 -12.88 4.08 25.89
C LEU A 250 -13.75 4.93 26.80
N ARG A 251 -13.22 5.30 27.96
CA ARG A 251 -13.88 6.21 28.91
C ARG A 251 -12.88 7.28 29.32
N GLU A 252 -13.34 8.52 29.39
CA GLU A 252 -12.56 9.56 30.07
C GLU A 252 -12.46 9.20 31.55
N ARG A 253 -11.32 9.50 32.15
CA ARG A 253 -11.16 9.38 33.59
C ARG A 253 -12.13 10.36 34.26
N GLU A 254 -13.14 9.85 34.97
CA GLU A 254 -13.98 10.70 35.81
C GLU A 254 -13.08 11.39 36.85
N GLY A 255 -12.90 12.70 36.72
CA GLY A 255 -12.12 13.55 37.62
C GLY A 255 -10.81 14.14 37.07
N ALA A 256 -10.67 14.32 35.75
CA ALA A 256 -9.63 15.20 35.18
C ALA A 256 -10.05 16.67 35.22
#